data_AF-A0A929ZS83-F1
#
_entry.id   AF-A0A929ZS83-F1
#
_cell.length_a   1.000
_cell.length_b   1.000
_cell.length_c   1.000
_cell.angle_alpha   90.00
_cell.angle_beta   90.00
_cell.angle_gamma   90.00
#
_symmetry.space_group_name_H-M   'P 1'
#
loop_
_entity.id
_entity.type
_entity.pdbx_description
1 polymer ?
#
loop_
_entity_poly.entity_id
_entity_poly.type
_entity_poly.pdbx_seq_one_letter_code
_entity_poly.pdbx_strand_id
1 'polypeptide(L)'
;MKVKCYSVRLKSLTEISEKCFKAVAFDGSEALIPKSQVFGLDYSVSKSDAYWISAWVLERKSLQYSTKKEALFDSETLQMLPNIIITEHIPEKIKPLENNTIKRLKK
;
A
#
# COMPACT_ATOMS: atom_id res chain seq x y z
N MET A 1 -5.12 -4.86 15.03
CA MET A 1 -5.52 -5.74 13.89
C MET A 1 -5.04 -5.08 12.59
N LYS A 2 -4.56 -5.84 11.59
CA LYS A 2 -4.03 -5.23 10.35
C LYS A 2 -5.16 -4.83 9.40
N VAL A 3 -5.15 -3.60 8.90
CA VAL A 3 -6.12 -3.07 7.94
C VAL A 3 -5.40 -2.75 6.64
N LYS A 4 -5.90 -3.29 5.54
CA LYS A 4 -5.41 -2.95 4.20
C LYS A 4 -6.02 -1.61 3.77
N CYS A 5 -5.17 -0.67 3.35
CA CYS A 5 -5.58 0.63 2.85
C CYS A 5 -5.00 0.87 1.45
N TYR A 6 -5.74 1.63 0.64
CA TYR A 6 -5.26 2.16 -0.64
C TYR A 6 -5.00 3.65 -0.51
N SER A 7 -4.01 4.15 -1.25
CA SER A 7 -3.80 5.59 -1.44
C SER A 7 -4.77 6.09 -2.49
N VAL A 8 -5.81 6.80 -2.04
CA VAL A 8 -6.89 7.31 -2.88
C VAL A 8 -6.68 8.80 -3.12
N ARG A 9 -6.49 9.17 -4.39
CA ARG A 9 -6.45 10.57 -4.81
C ARG A 9 -7.87 11.06 -4.98
N LEU A 10 -8.21 12.14 -4.28
CA LEU A 10 -9.53 12.74 -4.32
C LEU A 10 -9.44 14.17 -4.82
N LYS A 11 -10.50 14.61 -5.50
CA LYS A 11 -10.69 16.02 -5.82
C LYS A 11 -10.99 16.80 -4.55
N SER A 12 -11.77 16.22 -3.63
CA SER A 12 -12.02 16.77 -2.30
C SER A 12 -12.46 15.68 -1.32
N LEU A 13 -12.09 15.85 -0.06
CA LEU A 13 -12.61 15.09 1.07
C LEU A 13 -13.17 16.06 2.10
N THR A 14 -14.49 16.22 2.13
CA THR A 14 -15.15 17.24 2.95
C THR A 14 -15.85 16.60 4.14
N GLU A 15 -15.66 17.16 5.33
CA GLU A 15 -16.42 16.75 6.50
C GLU A 15 -17.88 17.19 6.37
N ILE A 16 -18.80 16.23 6.45
CA ILE A 16 -20.24 16.50 6.39
C ILE A 16 -20.94 16.21 7.73
N SER A 17 -20.31 15.44 8.61
CA SER A 17 -20.75 15.20 9.97
C SER A 17 -19.58 14.74 10.84
N GLU A 18 -19.79 14.68 12.16
CA GLU A 18 -18.79 14.21 13.12
C GLU A 18 -18.21 12.83 12.78
N LYS A 19 -18.97 11.99 12.07
CA LYS A 19 -18.61 10.59 11.77
C LYS A 19 -18.43 10.29 10.29
N CYS A 20 -18.61 11.28 9.40
CA CYS A 20 -18.61 11.02 7.96
C CYS A 20 -17.93 12.12 7.14
N PHE A 21 -17.15 11.68 6.16
CA PHE A 21 -16.66 12.50 5.06
C PHE A 21 -17.43 12.22 3.78
N LYS A 22 -17.62 13.26 2.97
CA LYS A 22 -17.98 13.15 1.56
C LYS A 22 -16.70 13.17 0.73
N ALA A 23 -16.40 12.06 0.08
CA ALA A 23 -15.29 11.92 -0.87
C ALA A 23 -15.80 12.18 -2.30
N VAL A 24 -15.08 13.00 -3.05
CA VAL A 24 -15.34 13.29 -4.46
C VAL A 24 -14.09 12.94 -5.25
N ALA A 25 -14.21 12.02 -6.20
CA ALA A 25 -13.12 11.64 -7.10
C ALA A 25 -13.01 12.59 -8.30
N PHE A 26 -11.93 12.48 -9.07
CA PHE A 26 -11.67 13.35 -10.21
C PHE A 26 -12.62 13.14 -11.40
N ASP A 27 -13.23 11.97 -11.49
CA ASP A 27 -14.26 11.66 -12.49
C ASP A 27 -15.67 12.17 -12.09
N GLY A 28 -15.80 12.76 -10.90
CA GLY A 28 -17.07 13.26 -10.36
C GLY A 28 -17.86 12.22 -9.57
N SER A 29 -17.38 10.97 -9.46
CA SER A 29 -18.01 10.00 -8.56
C SER A 29 -17.88 10.43 -7.10
N GLU A 30 -18.92 10.13 -6.31
CA GLU A 30 -19.01 10.56 -4.92
C GLU A 30 -19.31 9.37 -4.00
N ALA A 31 -18.74 9.39 -2.80
CA ALA A 31 -19.05 8.39 -1.78
C ALA A 31 -18.98 8.97 -0.37
N LEU A 32 -19.83 8.44 0.51
CA LEU A 32 -19.78 8.71 1.94
C LEU A 32 -18.86 7.70 2.63
N ILE A 33 -17.80 8.22 3.25
CA ILE A 33 -16.75 7.45 3.91
C ILE A 33 -16.80 7.74 5.42
N PRO A 34 -16.92 6.71 6.28
CA PRO A 34 -16.83 6.92 7.73
C PRO A 34 -15.44 7.44 8.12
N LYS A 35 -15.35 8.38 9.07
CA LYS A 35 -14.04 8.93 9.48
C LYS A 35 -13.09 7.87 10.02
N SER A 36 -13.61 6.87 10.73
CA SER A 36 -12.83 5.74 11.25
C SER A 36 -12.17 4.87 10.17
N GLN A 37 -12.48 5.12 8.90
CA GLN A 37 -11.98 4.37 7.75
C GLN A 37 -11.01 5.19 6.89
N VAL A 38 -10.69 6.41 7.34
CA VAL A 38 -9.66 7.28 6.77
C VAL A 38 -8.49 7.33 7.75
N PHE A 39 -7.35 6.78 7.34
CA PHE A 39 -6.15 6.58 8.17
C PHE A 39 -5.15 7.74 8.05
N GLY A 40 -5.54 8.83 7.39
CA GLY A 40 -4.75 10.05 7.24
C GLY A 40 -4.32 10.32 5.80
N LEU A 41 -3.40 11.27 5.65
CA LEU A 41 -2.88 11.73 4.37
C LEU A 41 -1.75 10.82 3.88
N ASP A 42 -1.68 10.65 2.55
CA ASP A 42 -0.51 10.07 1.89
C ASP A 42 0.41 11.19 1.37
N TYR A 43 1.34 11.61 2.23
CA TYR A 43 2.30 12.67 1.94
C TYR A 43 3.32 12.33 0.84
N SER A 44 3.36 11.10 0.36
CA SER A 44 4.28 10.73 -0.72
C SER A 44 3.68 10.95 -2.12
N VAL A 45 2.46 11.47 -2.21
CA VAL A 45 1.87 11.96 -3.46
C VAL A 45 1.95 13.49 -3.49
N SER A 46 2.63 14.05 -4.50
CA SER A 46 2.89 15.49 -4.59
C SER A 46 1.94 16.27 -5.51
N LYS A 47 1.25 15.61 -6.44
CA LYS A 47 0.44 16.27 -7.48
C LYS A 47 -1.01 16.56 -7.08
N SER A 48 -1.48 15.94 -6.00
CA SER A 48 -2.86 16.01 -5.55
C SER A 48 -2.95 15.49 -4.12
N ASP A 49 -3.96 15.95 -3.38
CA ASP A 49 -4.27 15.37 -2.09
C ASP A 49 -4.63 13.88 -2.22
N ALA A 50 -4.00 13.07 -1.40
CA ALA A 50 -4.18 11.64 -1.36
C ALA A 50 -4.39 11.20 0.09
N TYR A 51 -5.27 10.22 0.27
CA TYR A 51 -5.68 9.76 1.59
C TYR A 51 -5.58 8.24 1.66
N TRP A 52 -5.14 7.74 2.81
CA TRP A 52 -5.18 6.31 3.11
C TRP A 52 -6.59 5.93 3.54
N ILE A 53 -7.30 5.19 2.69
CA ILE A 53 -8.67 4.75 2.97
C ILE A 53 -8.71 3.22 2.95
N SER A 54 -9.42 2.63 3.90
CA SER A 54 -9.51 1.18 4.03
C SER A 54 -10.14 0.52 2.79
N ALA A 55 -9.51 -0.56 2.32
CA ALA A 55 -9.90 -1.27 1.11
C ALA A 55 -11.34 -1.79 1.18
N TRP A 56 -11.73 -2.35 2.33
CA TRP A 56 -13.06 -2.96 2.50
C TRP A 56 -14.22 -1.96 2.37
N VAL A 57 -14.01 -0.68 2.72
CA VAL A 57 -15.03 0.36 2.50
C VAL A 57 -15.09 0.71 1.03
N LEU A 58 -13.94 0.91 0.40
CA LEU A 58 -13.86 1.31 -1.01
C LEU A 58 -14.49 0.26 -1.95
N GLU A 59 -14.32 -1.03 -1.65
CA GLU A 59 -14.94 -2.14 -2.40
C GLU A 59 -16.48 -2.12 -2.35
N ARG A 60 -17.08 -1.44 -1.37
CA ARG A 60 -18.53 -1.35 -1.17
C ARG A 60 -19.13 -0.03 -1.63
N LYS A 61 -18.32 0.85 -2.24
CA LYS A 61 -18.73 2.19 -2.66
C LYS A 61 -18.46 2.37 -4.15
N SER A 62 -19.36 3.09 -4.82
CA SER A 62 -19.20 3.48 -6.22
C SER A 62 -18.34 4.73 -6.34
N LEU A 63 -17.07 4.63 -5.92
CA LEU A 63 -16.06 5.69 -6.01
C LEU A 63 -14.93 5.21 -6.92
N GLN A 64 -14.43 6.08 -7.79
CA GLN A 64 -13.26 5.76 -8.61
C GLN A 64 -11.97 5.91 -7.81
N TYR A 65 -11.12 4.89 -7.82
CA TYR A 65 -9.81 4.90 -7.18
C TYR A 65 -8.84 3.90 -7.84
N SER A 66 -7.56 4.00 -7.49
CA SER A 66 -6.50 3.09 -7.94
C SER A 66 -6.09 2.15 -6.82
N THR A 67 -5.96 0.86 -7.10
CA THR A 67 -5.47 -0.17 -6.16
C THR A 67 -3.95 -0.36 -6.19
N LYS A 68 -3.24 0.37 -7.06
CA LYS A 68 -1.79 0.18 -7.29
C LYS A 68 -0.91 0.46 -6.06
N LYS A 69 -1.33 1.37 -5.19
CA LYS A 69 -0.56 1.79 -4.03
C LYS A 69 -1.32 1.42 -2.78
N GLU A 70 -0.79 0.41 -2.09
CA GLU A 70 -1.37 -0.16 -0.88
C GLU A 70 -0.37 -0.14 0.28
N ALA A 71 -0.91 -0.09 1.48
CA ALA A 71 -0.17 -0.20 2.73
C ALA A 71 -1.03 -0.87 3.79
N LEU A 72 -0.38 -1.47 4.78
CA LEU A 72 -1.03 -2.03 5.96
C LEU A 72 -0.97 -1.01 7.09
N PHE A 73 -2.08 -0.86 7.79
CA PHE A 73 -2.20 -0.02 8.98
C PHE A 73 -2.61 -0.86 10.18
N ASP A 74 -2.23 -0.42 11.38
CA ASP A 74 -2.81 -0.96 12.59
C ASP A 74 -4.16 -0.28 12.89
N SER A 75 -5.18 -1.09 13.18
CA SER A 75 -6.55 -0.63 13.44
C SER A 75 -6.71 0.23 14.69
N GLU A 76 -5.85 0.05 15.69
CA GLU A 76 -5.95 0.71 16.99
C GLU A 76 -5.12 2.00 17.01
N THR A 77 -3.91 1.95 16.49
CA THR A 77 -3.00 3.11 16.50
C THR A 77 -3.16 4.00 15.27
N LEU A 78 -3.82 3.51 14.22
CA LEU A 78 -3.92 4.14 12.89
C LEU A 78 -2.55 4.41 12.25
N GLN A 79 -1.49 3.74 12.72
CA GLN A 79 -0.14 3.89 12.19
C GLN A 79 0.10 2.90 11.05
N MET A 80 0.84 3.35 10.04
CA MET A 80 1.29 2.52 8.94
C MET A 80 2.31 1.49 9.45
N LEU A 81 2.08 0.23 9.13
CA LEU A 81 2.96 -0.89 9.46
C LEU A 81 4.12 -0.96 8.46
N PRO A 82 5.31 -1.41 8.87
CA PRO A 82 6.45 -1.57 7.97
C PRO A 82 6.17 -2.66 6.92
N ASN A 83 6.60 -2.42 5.68
CA ASN A 83 6.60 -3.44 4.64
C ASN A 83 7.75 -4.42 4.89
N ILE A 84 7.42 -5.60 5.40
CA ILE A 84 8.39 -6.68 5.62
C ILE A 84 8.41 -7.57 4.39
N ILE A 85 9.53 -7.56 3.65
CA ILE A 85 9.76 -8.48 2.55
C ILE A 85 10.59 -9.65 3.10
N ILE A 86 9.99 -10.82 3.24
CA ILE A 86 10.70 -12.04 3.61
C ILE A 86 11.19 -12.68 2.32
N THR A 87 12.50 -12.81 2.16
CA THR A 87 13.11 -13.50 1.01
C THR A 87 13.78 -14.77 1.51
N GLU A 88 13.51 -15.89 0.85
CA GLU A 88 14.21 -17.15 1.09
C GLU A 88 15.32 -17.28 0.05
N HIS A 89 16.57 -17.45 0.51
CA HIS A 89 17.70 -17.70 -0.37
C HIS A 89 17.94 -19.20 -0.49
N ILE A 90 17.63 -19.76 -1.65
CA ILE A 90 17.93 -21.17 -1.96
C ILE A 90 19.36 -21.22 -2.53
N PRO A 91 20.32 -21.86 -1.84
CA PRO A 91 21.69 -21.93 -2.33
C PRO A 91 21.77 -22.76 -3.61
N GLU A 92 22.59 -22.33 -4.55
CA GLU A 92 22.88 -23.12 -5.75
C GLU A 92 23.68 -24.38 -5.39
N LYS A 93 23.18 -25.55 -5.82
CA LYS A 93 23.87 -26.82 -5.61
C LYS A 93 25.05 -26.94 -6.58
N ILE A 94 26.26 -26.69 -6.09
CA ILE A 94 27.48 -26.89 -6.86
C ILE A 94 27.78 -28.40 -6.93
N LYS A 95 27.88 -28.95 -8.15
CA LYS A 95 28.37 -30.31 -8.37
C LYS A 95 29.89 -30.34 -8.24
N PRO A 96 30.49 -31.44 -7.72
CA PRO A 96 31.94 -31.59 -7.74
C PRO A 96 32.46 -31.53 -9.18
N LEU A 97 33.52 -30.75 -9.39
CA LEU A 97 34.25 -30.71 -10.65
C LEU A 97 35.19 -31.92 -10.70
N GLU A 98 35.21 -32.65 -11.82
CA GLU A 98 36.13 -33.78 -12.01
C GLU A 98 37.60 -33.36 -12.02
N ASN A 99 37.88 -32.09 -12.31
CA ASN A 99 39.23 -31.55 -12.35
C ASN A 99 39.27 -30.12 -11.79
N ASN A 100 40.02 -29.94 -10.70
CA ASN A 100 40.23 -28.65 -10.04
C ASN A 100 41.55 -27.96 -10.44
N THR A 101 42.10 -28.25 -11.63
CA THR A 101 43.36 -27.63 -12.08
C THR A 101 43.18 -26.13 -12.31
N ILE A 102 43.74 -25.33 -11.42
CA ILE A 102 43.73 -23.87 -11.53
C ILE A 102 44.80 -23.44 -12.54
N LYS A 103 44.37 -22.87 -13.68
CA LYS A 103 45.27 -22.46 -14.78
C LYS A 103 46.41 -21.53 -14.31
N ARG A 104 46.18 -20.67 -13.31
CA ARG A 104 47.19 -19.76 -12.74
C ARG A 104 48.28 -20.46 -11.92
N LEU A 105 48.06 -21.70 -11.49
CA LEU A 105 49.02 -22.49 -10.71
C LEU A 105 49.82 -23.48 -11.57
N LYS A 106 49.63 -23.46 -12.90
CA LYS A 106 50.50 -24.22 -13.80
C LYS A 106 51.87 -23.53 -13.86
N LYS A 107 52.89 -24.21 -13.34
CA LYS A 107 54.31 -23.88 -13.54
C LYS A 107 54.73 -24.19 -14.98
#